data_AF-A0A0W0U301-F1
#
_entry.id   AF-A0A0W0U301-F1
#
_cell.length_a   1.000
_cell.length_b   1.000
_cell.length_c   1.000
_cell.angle_alpha   90.00
_cell.angle_beta   90.00
_cell.angle_gamma   90.00
#
_symmetry.space_group_name_H-M   'P 1'
#
loop_
_entity.id
_entity.type
_entity.pdbx_description
1 polymer ?
#
loop_
_entity_poly.entity_id
_entity_poly.type
_entity_poly.pdbx_seq_one_letter_code
_entity_poly.pdbx_strand_id
1 'polypeptide(L)'
;MKKLVQRLLEEFQNNYPGISLEAMTIIIESLREKVRDKGFAFNCLALSRQYRGRFDELRQFLDTLEQSMDKLANLSRCQILVEIESHWTCIDIRIREGKPDFYILDAANSPFLLPTAAYIHQRYPDTLIRYSGGNLQVSEGNCKFFAIAIALGMARIPDLHDHLATAIRDESKIIAAGRIDVIIDELIADDFCSASAREPIRKAYEKIECLPVENMPACFGELLKTMQHLRFFRTEIKDKGFLRSNGKLLDSYIAKHTRDVAVEPDSPPKKRNMAVEHFHQKIFQQAIHYLNCNSHETLKTAILKRNAAIQSPAILFNSITEETAASSVCIDNQFI
;
A
#
# COMPACT_ATOMS: atom_id res chain seq x y z
N MET A 1 24.13 14.53 -5.26
CA MET A 1 23.04 14.99 -4.36
C MET A 1 22.32 16.24 -4.86
N LYS A 2 22.95 17.40 -5.06
CA LYS A 2 22.24 18.62 -5.57
C LYS A 2 21.35 18.36 -6.81
N LYS A 3 21.89 17.68 -7.83
CA LYS A 3 21.13 17.29 -9.04
C LYS A 3 19.93 16.39 -8.74
N LEU A 4 20.05 15.48 -7.76
CA LEU A 4 18.97 14.57 -7.37
C LEU A 4 17.85 15.35 -6.67
N VAL A 5 18.18 16.23 -5.74
CA VAL A 5 17.19 17.07 -5.04
C VAL A 5 16.44 17.96 -6.03
N GLN A 6 17.17 18.61 -6.94
CA GLN A 6 16.56 19.43 -7.99
C GLN A 6 15.59 18.62 -8.86
N ARG A 7 16.01 17.43 -9.32
CA ARG A 7 15.14 16.51 -10.08
C ARG A 7 13.88 16.13 -9.30
N LEU A 8 14.00 15.82 -8.02
CA LEU A 8 12.86 15.45 -7.17
C LEU A 8 11.89 16.62 -6.94
N LEU A 9 12.41 17.84 -6.75
CA LEU A 9 11.59 19.04 -6.67
C LEU A 9 10.81 19.27 -7.97
N GLU A 10 11.46 19.11 -9.13
CA GLU A 10 10.81 19.21 -10.44
C GLU A 10 9.72 18.15 -10.62
N GLU A 11 9.96 16.91 -10.16
CA GLU A 11 8.98 15.83 -10.21
C GLU A 11 7.71 16.18 -9.42
N PHE A 12 7.87 16.71 -8.20
CA PHE A 12 6.75 17.12 -7.34
C PHE A 12 6.05 18.40 -7.80
N GLN A 13 6.77 19.35 -8.40
CA GLN A 13 6.19 20.62 -8.86
C GLN A 13 5.40 20.47 -10.16
N ASN A 14 5.86 19.61 -11.07
CA ASN A 14 5.27 19.46 -12.39
C ASN A 14 4.16 18.39 -12.45
N ASN A 15 3.81 17.76 -11.31
CA ASN A 15 2.84 16.66 -11.25
C ASN A 15 3.10 15.60 -12.33
N TYR A 16 4.36 15.17 -12.48
CA TYR A 16 4.75 14.21 -13.52
C TYR A 16 3.85 12.96 -13.49
N PRO A 17 3.53 12.36 -14.66
CA PRO A 17 2.64 11.21 -14.73
C PRO A 17 3.16 9.97 -13.96
N GLY A 18 4.48 9.88 -13.73
CA GLY A 18 5.12 8.88 -12.89
C GLY A 18 5.70 9.47 -11.60
N ILE A 19 5.82 8.64 -10.56
CA ILE A 19 6.64 8.93 -9.38
C ILE A 19 7.81 7.96 -9.36
N SER A 20 9.03 8.47 -9.32
CA SER A 20 10.23 7.63 -9.18
C SER A 20 10.28 6.95 -7.82
N LEU A 21 10.95 5.80 -7.72
CA LEU A 21 11.19 5.13 -6.42
C LEU A 21 11.86 6.06 -5.40
N GLU A 22 12.79 6.92 -5.82
CA GLU A 22 13.42 7.88 -4.91
C GLU A 22 12.41 8.92 -4.43
N ALA A 23 11.56 9.43 -5.31
CA ALA A 23 10.50 10.36 -4.92
C ALA A 23 9.51 9.71 -3.96
N MET A 24 9.08 8.47 -4.22
CA MET A 24 8.23 7.71 -3.29
C MET A 24 8.91 7.52 -1.93
N THR A 25 10.22 7.23 -1.92
CA THR A 25 11.01 7.12 -0.69
C THR A 25 10.97 8.43 0.11
N ILE A 26 11.16 9.58 -0.54
CA ILE A 26 11.07 10.89 0.11
C ILE A 26 9.67 11.16 0.65
N ILE A 27 8.62 10.81 -0.10
CA ILE A 27 7.25 10.95 0.39
C ILE A 27 7.05 10.11 1.66
N ILE A 28 7.48 8.84 1.66
CA ILE A 28 7.39 7.95 2.82
C ILE A 28 8.09 8.57 4.04
N GLU A 29 9.33 9.04 3.90
CA GLU A 29 10.07 9.65 5.01
C GLU A 29 9.37 10.91 5.54
N SER A 30 8.90 11.77 4.63
CA SER A 30 8.17 12.99 5.01
C SER A 30 6.87 12.69 5.76
N LEU A 31 6.20 11.59 5.41
CA LEU A 31 5.01 11.12 6.10
C LEU A 31 5.36 10.48 7.44
N ARG A 32 6.46 9.71 7.51
CA ARG A 32 6.94 9.09 8.75
C ARG A 32 7.21 10.15 9.81
N GLU A 33 7.93 11.22 9.46
CA GLU A 33 8.17 12.35 10.37
C GLU A 33 6.86 12.99 10.85
N LYS A 34 5.91 13.20 9.93
CA LYS A 34 4.61 13.83 10.23
C LYS A 34 3.71 13.00 11.14
N VAL A 35 3.81 11.66 11.10
CA VAL A 35 2.95 10.78 11.90
C VAL A 35 3.55 10.39 13.23
N ARG A 36 4.87 10.55 13.40
CA ARG A 36 5.53 10.37 14.69
C ARG A 36 4.86 11.21 15.78
N ASP A 37 4.55 12.48 15.46
CA ASP A 37 3.84 13.40 16.37
C ASP A 37 2.37 13.01 16.62
N LYS A 38 1.85 12.04 15.87
CA LYS A 38 0.47 11.51 16.00
C LYS A 38 0.41 10.17 16.73
N GLY A 39 1.53 9.70 17.27
CA GLY A 39 1.58 8.51 18.11
C GLY A 39 1.41 7.18 17.37
N PHE A 40 1.72 7.11 16.07
CA PHE A 40 1.76 5.82 15.37
C PHE A 40 2.97 5.72 14.43
N ALA A 41 3.50 4.50 14.30
CA ALA A 41 4.63 4.20 13.44
C ALA A 41 4.19 4.00 11.99
N PHE A 42 4.96 4.53 11.04
CA PHE A 42 4.79 4.28 9.61
C PHE A 42 6.05 3.61 9.04
N ASN A 43 6.17 2.31 9.32
CA ASN A 43 7.26 1.45 8.87
C ASN A 43 7.05 1.03 7.42
N CYS A 44 7.00 2.02 6.54
CA CYS A 44 6.77 1.82 5.14
C CYS A 44 8.09 1.81 4.35
N LEU A 45 8.15 0.97 3.32
CA LEU A 45 9.25 0.91 2.36
C LEU A 45 8.69 0.97 0.93
N ALA A 46 9.40 1.60 0.00
CA ALA A 46 9.08 1.55 -1.43
C ALA A 46 10.06 0.61 -2.14
N LEU A 47 9.53 -0.33 -2.91
CA LEU A 47 10.30 -1.32 -3.66
C LEU A 47 9.84 -1.38 -5.12
N SER A 48 10.75 -1.76 -5.99
CA SER A 48 10.44 -2.14 -7.37
C SER A 48 10.39 -3.65 -7.56
N ARG A 49 9.55 -4.06 -8.52
CA ARG A 49 9.52 -5.40 -9.08
C ARG A 49 9.45 -5.29 -10.59
N GLN A 50 10.52 -5.73 -11.24
CA GLN A 50 10.60 -5.86 -12.69
C GLN A 50 10.79 -7.33 -13.02
N TYR A 51 9.83 -7.95 -13.70
CA TYR A 51 9.87 -9.39 -13.97
C TYR A 51 11.01 -9.77 -14.94
N ARG A 52 11.42 -8.81 -15.78
CA ARG A 52 12.52 -8.94 -16.76
C ARG A 52 13.77 -8.16 -16.38
N GLY A 53 13.70 -7.39 -15.31
CA GLY A 53 14.78 -6.51 -14.89
C GLY A 53 15.92 -7.27 -14.24
N ARG A 54 17.09 -6.63 -14.19
CA ARG A 54 18.21 -7.13 -13.36
C ARG A 54 17.96 -6.93 -11.87
N PHE A 55 16.94 -6.14 -11.51
CA PHE A 55 16.66 -5.75 -10.13
C PHE A 55 15.18 -5.99 -9.81
N ASP A 56 14.93 -6.96 -8.94
CA ASP A 56 13.64 -7.22 -8.29
C ASP A 56 13.84 -7.04 -6.79
N GLU A 57 13.63 -5.80 -6.33
CA GLU A 57 13.89 -5.42 -4.93
C GLU A 57 12.87 -6.09 -3.99
N LEU A 58 11.64 -6.33 -4.43
CA LEU A 58 10.66 -7.09 -3.66
C LEU A 58 11.13 -8.52 -3.43
N ARG A 59 11.60 -9.20 -4.49
CA ARG A 59 12.15 -10.56 -4.37
C ARG A 59 13.32 -10.60 -3.40
N GLN A 60 14.28 -9.67 -3.56
CA GLN A 60 15.44 -9.59 -2.67
C GLN A 60 15.02 -9.36 -1.22
N PHE A 61 14.07 -8.46 -0.96
CA PHE A 61 13.54 -8.20 0.37
C PHE A 61 12.87 -9.45 0.98
N LEU A 62 12.08 -10.19 0.21
CA LEU A 62 11.42 -11.41 0.69
C LEU A 62 12.42 -12.54 0.95
N ASP A 63 13.49 -12.65 0.14
CA ASP A 63 14.57 -13.62 0.36
C ASP A 63 15.35 -13.31 1.64
N THR A 64 15.66 -12.04 1.91
CA THR A 64 16.37 -11.61 3.14
C THR A 64 15.47 -11.63 4.37
N LEU A 65 14.15 -11.43 4.20
CA LEU A 65 13.16 -11.56 5.26
C LEU A 65 13.15 -12.97 5.83
N GLU A 66 13.12 -13.99 4.97
CA GLU A 66 13.12 -15.38 5.43
C GLU A 66 14.38 -15.70 6.25
N GLN A 67 15.54 -15.22 5.79
CA GLN A 67 16.83 -15.42 6.46
C GLN A 67 16.95 -14.67 7.79
N SER A 68 16.04 -13.74 8.06
CA SER A 68 16.06 -12.88 9.24
C SER A 68 14.94 -13.21 10.22
N MET A 69 14.09 -14.19 9.93
CA MET A 69 12.85 -14.41 10.68
C MET A 69 13.04 -14.66 12.17
N ASP A 70 14.13 -15.32 12.54
CA ASP A 70 14.54 -15.61 13.92
C ASP A 70 14.92 -14.36 14.73
N LYS A 71 15.26 -13.25 14.05
CA LYS A 71 15.70 -11.98 14.66
C LYS A 71 14.58 -10.94 14.75
N LEU A 72 13.43 -11.20 14.15
CA LEU A 72 12.32 -10.26 14.13
C LEU A 72 11.46 -10.43 15.38
N ALA A 73 11.10 -9.31 16.01
CA ALA A 73 10.20 -9.32 17.14
C ALA A 73 8.84 -9.89 16.75
N ASN A 74 8.24 -10.71 17.63
CA ASN A 74 6.89 -11.19 17.44
C ASN A 74 5.91 -10.00 17.37
N LEU A 75 4.93 -10.08 16.47
CA LEU A 75 3.95 -9.02 16.17
C LEU A 75 4.55 -7.74 15.54
N SER A 76 5.83 -7.74 15.18
CA SER A 76 6.40 -6.63 14.39
C SER A 76 5.71 -6.54 13.02
N ARG A 77 5.64 -5.32 12.48
CA ARG A 77 4.84 -5.04 11.29
C ARG A 77 5.45 -3.94 10.42
N CYS A 78 5.30 -4.10 9.11
CA CYS A 78 5.68 -3.10 8.13
C CYS A 78 4.71 -3.04 6.94
N GLN A 79 4.80 -1.94 6.18
CA GLN A 79 4.11 -1.76 4.91
C GLN A 79 5.14 -1.69 3.78
N ILE A 80 4.81 -2.27 2.64
CA ILE A 80 5.60 -2.21 1.42
C ILE A 80 4.74 -1.64 0.31
N LEU A 81 5.15 -0.50 -0.23
CA LEU A 81 4.67 0.00 -1.52
C LEU A 81 5.51 -0.66 -2.61
N VAL A 82 4.86 -1.40 -3.51
CA VAL A 82 5.56 -2.07 -4.60
C VAL A 82 5.12 -1.47 -5.93
N GLU A 83 6.10 -1.03 -6.71
CA GLU A 83 5.91 -0.73 -8.13
C GLU A 83 6.16 -2.00 -8.96
N ILE A 84 5.11 -2.51 -9.61
CA ILE A 84 5.14 -3.66 -10.50
C ILE A 84 4.80 -3.16 -11.90
N GLU A 85 5.81 -3.06 -12.77
CA GLU A 85 5.63 -2.68 -14.18
C GLU A 85 4.80 -1.38 -14.38
N SER A 86 5.03 -0.37 -13.54
CA SER A 86 4.32 0.93 -13.44
C SER A 86 2.99 0.93 -12.65
N HIS A 87 2.53 -0.24 -12.19
CA HIS A 87 1.41 -0.31 -11.25
C HIS A 87 1.89 -0.29 -9.80
N TRP A 88 1.22 0.47 -8.94
CA TRP A 88 1.57 0.57 -7.53
C TRP A 88 0.52 -0.10 -6.66
N THR A 89 0.98 -0.94 -5.75
CA THR A 89 0.14 -1.66 -4.78
C THR A 89 0.75 -1.59 -3.38
N CYS A 90 -0.03 -1.97 -2.36
CA CYS A 90 0.40 -2.00 -0.97
C CYS A 90 0.29 -3.41 -0.39
N ILE A 91 1.39 -3.86 0.22
CA ILE A 91 1.47 -5.10 0.98
C ILE A 91 1.76 -4.75 2.44
N ASP A 92 0.97 -5.28 3.36
CA ASP A 92 1.22 -5.20 4.78
C ASP A 92 1.70 -6.56 5.30
N ILE A 93 2.81 -6.56 6.04
CA ILE A 93 3.47 -7.76 6.53
C ILE A 93 3.52 -7.69 8.05
N ARG A 94 2.97 -8.71 8.72
CA ARG A 94 3.10 -8.89 10.17
C ARG A 94 3.86 -10.17 10.48
N ILE A 95 4.79 -10.12 11.41
CA ILE A 95 5.46 -11.31 11.93
C ILE A 95 4.65 -11.89 13.08
N ARG A 96 4.32 -13.17 13.04
CA ARG A 96 3.64 -13.90 14.10
C ARG A 96 4.28 -15.26 14.27
N GLU A 97 4.79 -15.54 15.46
CA GLU A 97 5.35 -16.85 15.82
C GLU A 97 6.44 -17.32 14.82
N GLY A 98 7.30 -16.39 14.39
CA GLY A 98 8.37 -16.66 13.43
C GLY A 98 7.90 -16.85 11.98
N LYS A 99 6.63 -16.58 11.67
CA LYS A 99 6.07 -16.63 10.31
C LYS A 99 5.54 -15.26 9.87
N PRO A 100 5.67 -14.88 8.59
CA PRO A 100 4.98 -13.71 8.08
C PRO A 100 3.50 -14.03 7.83
N ASP A 101 2.64 -13.04 8.07
CA ASP A 101 1.25 -12.93 7.56
C ASP A 101 1.24 -11.80 6.53
N PHE A 102 0.62 -12.00 5.37
CA PHE A 102 0.51 -10.98 4.32
C PHE A 102 -0.92 -10.50 4.13
N TYR A 103 -1.09 -9.19 4.00
CA TYR A 103 -2.32 -8.58 3.50
C TYR A 103 -2.02 -7.65 2.34
N ILE A 104 -2.65 -7.89 1.20
CA ILE A 104 -2.47 -7.10 -0.02
C ILE A 104 -3.77 -6.34 -0.27
N LEU A 105 -3.68 -5.02 -0.42
CA LEU A 105 -4.82 -4.19 -0.84
C LEU A 105 -4.46 -3.43 -2.12
N ASP A 106 -5.09 -3.83 -3.22
CA ASP A 106 -4.88 -3.22 -4.52
C ASP A 106 -6.11 -2.44 -5.01
N ALA A 107 -5.95 -1.13 -5.09
CA ALA A 107 -7.04 -0.25 -5.48
C ALA A 107 -7.55 -0.47 -6.91
N ALA A 108 -6.69 -0.95 -7.82
CA ALA A 108 -7.03 -1.16 -9.23
C ALA A 108 -7.42 -2.61 -9.56
N ASN A 109 -7.25 -3.55 -8.63
CA ASN A 109 -7.43 -4.99 -8.88
C ASN A 109 -6.56 -5.55 -10.01
N SER A 110 -5.27 -5.21 -10.01
CA SER A 110 -4.35 -5.57 -11.08
C SER A 110 -3.97 -7.06 -11.05
N PRO A 111 -3.98 -7.74 -12.21
CA PRO A 111 -3.51 -9.12 -12.32
C PRO A 111 -1.99 -9.25 -12.10
N PHE A 112 -1.22 -8.16 -12.14
CA PHE A 112 0.24 -8.17 -11.93
C PHE A 112 0.66 -8.62 -10.52
N LEU A 113 -0.29 -8.74 -9.60
CA LEU A 113 -0.08 -9.30 -8.26
C LEU A 113 -0.02 -10.82 -8.23
N LEU A 114 -0.57 -11.52 -9.23
CA LEU A 114 -0.60 -12.98 -9.23
C LEU A 114 0.81 -13.62 -9.21
N PRO A 115 1.78 -13.18 -10.03
CA PRO A 115 3.15 -13.71 -9.94
C PRO A 115 3.86 -13.29 -8.64
N THR A 116 3.44 -12.18 -8.01
CA THR A 116 3.93 -11.77 -6.68
C THR A 116 3.43 -12.71 -5.60
N ALA A 117 2.12 -12.99 -5.58
CA ALA A 117 1.53 -13.94 -4.63
C ALA A 117 2.07 -15.36 -4.83
N ALA A 118 2.31 -15.77 -6.09
CA ALA A 118 2.98 -17.03 -6.40
C ALA A 118 4.35 -17.15 -5.75
N TYR A 119 5.16 -16.11 -5.87
CA TYR A 119 6.49 -16.08 -5.28
C TYR A 119 6.45 -16.06 -3.74
N ILE A 120 5.55 -15.28 -3.13
CA ILE A 120 5.34 -15.30 -1.67
C ILE A 120 4.97 -16.71 -1.21
N HIS A 121 4.00 -17.35 -1.86
CA HIS A 121 3.55 -18.68 -1.48
C HIS A 121 4.62 -19.77 -1.69
N GLN A 122 5.46 -19.67 -2.72
CA GLN A 122 6.59 -20.58 -2.89
C GLN A 122 7.62 -20.46 -1.75
N ARG A 123 7.85 -19.24 -1.27
CA ARG A 123 8.84 -18.95 -0.22
C ARG A 123 8.27 -19.26 1.17
N TYR A 124 7.00 -18.96 1.39
CA TYR A 124 6.27 -19.13 2.65
C TYR A 124 5.00 -19.99 2.44
N PRO A 125 5.14 -21.31 2.25
CA PRO A 125 4.03 -22.19 1.86
C PRO A 125 2.93 -22.36 2.91
N ASP A 126 3.27 -22.12 4.17
CA ASP A 126 2.34 -22.19 5.32
C ASP A 126 1.77 -20.83 5.70
N THR A 127 2.17 -19.77 5.02
CA THR A 127 1.73 -18.43 5.33
C THR A 127 0.39 -18.14 4.68
N LEU A 128 -0.41 -17.38 5.41
CA LEU A 128 -1.64 -16.85 4.91
C LEU A 128 -1.43 -15.55 4.10
N ILE A 129 -1.94 -15.53 2.88
CA ILE A 129 -2.06 -14.33 2.04
C ILE A 129 -3.53 -13.94 2.00
N ARG A 130 -3.86 -12.77 2.53
CA ARG A 130 -5.18 -12.15 2.36
C ARG A 130 -5.11 -11.08 1.30
N TYR A 131 -6.13 -11.02 0.47
CA TYR A 131 -6.21 -10.06 -0.63
C TYR A 131 -7.54 -9.34 -0.62
N SER A 132 -7.48 -8.04 -0.83
CA SER A 132 -8.63 -7.22 -1.16
C SER A 132 -8.29 -6.34 -2.35
N GLY A 133 -9.25 -6.10 -3.23
CA GLY A 133 -9.01 -5.20 -4.35
C GLY A 133 -10.26 -4.85 -5.14
N GLY A 134 -10.10 -3.91 -6.06
CA GLY A 134 -11.14 -3.47 -6.97
C GLY A 134 -12.12 -2.47 -6.35
N ASN A 135 -12.88 -1.82 -7.23
CA ASN A 135 -13.90 -0.83 -6.87
C ASN A 135 -13.41 0.35 -6.00
N LEU A 136 -12.09 0.54 -5.86
CA LEU A 136 -11.50 1.69 -5.16
C LEU A 136 -11.06 2.77 -6.13
N GLN A 137 -10.27 2.40 -7.15
CA GLN A 137 -9.75 3.33 -8.13
C GLN A 137 -10.56 3.28 -9.43
N VAL A 138 -10.89 4.46 -9.97
CA VAL A 138 -11.51 4.63 -11.29
C VAL A 138 -10.62 5.49 -12.20
N SER A 139 -9.87 6.43 -11.64
CA SER A 139 -8.93 7.26 -12.40
C SER A 139 -7.68 6.48 -12.79
N GLU A 140 -7.24 6.62 -14.03
CA GLU A 140 -5.95 6.13 -14.51
C GLU A 140 -4.79 6.91 -13.88
N GLY A 141 -3.62 6.26 -13.76
CA GLY A 141 -2.38 6.90 -13.29
C GLY A 141 -2.32 7.26 -11.79
N ASN A 142 -3.38 7.04 -11.01
CA ASN A 142 -3.40 7.39 -9.58
C ASN A 142 -3.07 6.25 -8.63
N CYS A 143 -2.74 5.05 -9.12
CA CYS A 143 -2.44 3.86 -8.30
C CYS A 143 -1.39 4.14 -7.21
N LYS A 144 -0.35 4.89 -7.52
CA LYS A 144 0.69 5.34 -6.58
C LYS A 144 0.13 6.11 -5.37
N PHE A 145 -0.87 6.96 -5.59
CA PHE A 145 -1.50 7.76 -4.53
C PHE A 145 -2.52 6.96 -3.74
N PHE A 146 -3.20 6.00 -4.38
CA PHE A 146 -4.01 5.02 -3.67
C PHE A 146 -3.15 4.14 -2.78
N ALA A 147 -2.06 3.57 -3.31
CA ALA A 147 -1.17 2.67 -2.59
C ALA A 147 -0.60 3.35 -1.33
N ILE A 148 -0.12 4.60 -1.42
CA ILE A 148 0.39 5.31 -0.24
C ILE A 148 -0.71 5.76 0.74
N ALA A 149 -1.91 6.11 0.25
CA ALA A 149 -3.05 6.37 1.13
C ALA A 149 -3.47 5.11 1.91
N ILE A 150 -3.44 3.96 1.25
CA ILE A 150 -3.71 2.64 1.80
C ILE A 150 -2.65 2.27 2.84
N ALA A 151 -1.35 2.36 2.51
CA ALA A 151 -0.27 2.07 3.45
C ALA A 151 -0.39 2.90 4.74
N LEU A 152 -0.66 4.20 4.58
CA LEU A 152 -0.85 5.09 5.72
C LEU A 152 -2.11 4.73 6.53
N GLY A 153 -3.17 4.27 5.87
CA GLY A 153 -4.38 3.78 6.54
C GLY A 153 -4.14 2.47 7.28
N MET A 154 -3.38 1.54 6.69
CA MET A 154 -3.00 0.27 7.31
C MET A 154 -2.19 0.53 8.59
N ALA A 155 -1.21 1.43 8.54
CA ALA A 155 -0.39 1.80 9.70
C ALA A 155 -1.19 2.36 10.89
N ARG A 156 -2.37 2.92 10.65
CA ARG A 156 -3.26 3.48 11.69
C ARG A 156 -4.16 2.45 12.37
N ILE A 157 -4.15 1.21 11.91
CA ILE A 157 -4.97 0.13 12.46
C ILE A 157 -3.99 -0.86 13.08
N PRO A 158 -3.56 -0.72 14.35
CA PRO A 158 -2.49 -1.54 14.95
C PRO A 158 -2.76 -3.04 14.78
N ASP A 159 -3.99 -3.46 15.11
CA ASP A 159 -4.44 -4.85 15.09
C ASP A 159 -5.07 -5.27 13.75
N LEU A 160 -4.61 -4.67 12.64
CA LEU A 160 -5.17 -4.86 11.30
C LEU A 160 -5.35 -6.35 10.95
N HIS A 161 -4.32 -7.16 11.16
CA HIS A 161 -4.35 -8.57 10.79
C HIS A 161 -5.19 -9.44 11.74
N ASP A 162 -5.51 -8.96 12.94
CA ASP A 162 -6.43 -9.64 13.86
C ASP A 162 -7.88 -9.41 13.43
N HIS A 163 -8.20 -8.18 13.05
CA HIS A 163 -9.50 -7.88 12.44
C HIS A 163 -9.71 -8.66 11.14
N LEU A 164 -8.68 -8.82 10.30
CA LEU A 164 -8.73 -9.64 9.10
C LEU A 164 -9.05 -11.12 9.39
N ALA A 165 -8.55 -11.67 10.50
CA ALA A 165 -8.79 -13.07 10.85
C ALA A 165 -10.28 -13.37 11.11
N THR A 166 -11.03 -12.36 11.58
CA THR A 166 -12.46 -12.44 11.89
C THR A 166 -13.38 -12.00 10.75
N ALA A 167 -12.83 -11.48 9.65
CA ALA A 167 -13.63 -10.94 8.56
C ALA A 167 -14.37 -12.04 7.78
N ILE A 168 -15.57 -11.72 7.29
CA ILE A 168 -16.38 -12.64 6.48
C ILE A 168 -15.69 -12.83 5.14
N ARG A 169 -15.35 -14.08 4.84
CA ARG A 169 -14.64 -14.46 3.63
C ARG A 169 -15.66 -14.74 2.53
N ASP A 170 -15.27 -14.39 1.31
CA ASP A 170 -15.97 -14.89 0.14
C ASP A 170 -15.13 -16.00 -0.47
N GLU A 171 -15.76 -17.15 -0.73
CA GLU A 171 -15.13 -18.23 -1.47
C GLU A 171 -14.92 -17.85 -2.94
N SER A 172 -15.59 -16.78 -3.42
CA SER A 172 -15.35 -16.18 -4.72
C SER A 172 -13.97 -15.51 -4.75
N LYS A 173 -13.06 -16.12 -5.51
CA LYS A 173 -11.65 -15.74 -5.57
C LYS A 173 -11.45 -14.35 -6.21
N ILE A 174 -10.27 -13.76 -5.96
CA ILE A 174 -9.75 -12.41 -6.32
C ILE A 174 -10.16 -11.90 -7.71
N ILE A 175 -10.40 -12.79 -8.66
CA ILE A 175 -10.74 -12.46 -10.03
C ILE A 175 -11.94 -13.30 -10.47
N ALA A 176 -12.93 -12.62 -11.07
CA ALA A 176 -14.18 -13.15 -11.60
C ALA A 176 -14.14 -14.66 -11.81
N ALA A 177 -14.89 -15.37 -10.95
CA ALA A 177 -14.91 -16.83 -10.85
C ALA A 177 -14.81 -17.51 -12.23
N GLY A 178 -13.69 -18.18 -12.48
CA GLY A 178 -13.49 -19.02 -13.66
C GLY A 178 -12.57 -18.48 -14.78
N ARG A 179 -11.98 -17.29 -14.66
CA ARG A 179 -11.08 -16.72 -15.69
C ARG A 179 -9.59 -16.74 -15.37
N ILE A 180 -9.16 -17.41 -14.30
CA ILE A 180 -7.76 -17.36 -13.86
C ILE A 180 -6.78 -17.83 -14.93
N ASP A 181 -7.11 -18.88 -15.68
CA ASP A 181 -6.23 -19.39 -16.74
C ASP A 181 -6.07 -18.41 -17.90
N VAL A 182 -7.15 -17.73 -18.28
CA VAL A 182 -7.11 -16.68 -19.30
C VAL A 182 -6.19 -15.55 -18.87
N ILE A 183 -6.26 -15.16 -17.60
CA ILE A 183 -5.42 -14.08 -17.06
C ILE A 183 -3.96 -14.51 -16.99
N ILE A 184 -3.68 -15.76 -16.61
CA ILE A 184 -2.30 -16.28 -16.63
C ILE A 184 -1.77 -16.30 -18.07
N ASP A 185 -2.59 -16.73 -19.04
CA ASP A 185 -2.22 -16.71 -20.45
C ASP A 185 -1.93 -15.29 -20.96
N GLU A 186 -2.77 -14.31 -20.58
CA GLU A 186 -2.55 -12.89 -20.86
C GLU A 186 -1.23 -12.39 -20.23
N LEU A 187 -0.97 -12.71 -18.95
CA LEU A 187 0.28 -12.34 -18.28
C LEU A 187 1.53 -12.97 -18.94
N ILE A 188 1.42 -14.19 -19.46
CA ILE A 188 2.50 -14.84 -20.20
C ILE A 188 2.68 -14.19 -21.58
N ALA A 189 1.58 -13.92 -22.29
CA ALA A 189 1.60 -13.32 -23.62
C ALA A 189 2.11 -11.88 -23.61
N ASP A 190 1.69 -11.11 -22.60
CA ASP A 190 2.20 -9.76 -22.30
C ASP A 190 3.52 -9.80 -21.54
N ASP A 191 4.14 -10.98 -21.46
CA ASP A 191 5.53 -11.11 -21.13
C ASP A 191 5.87 -10.74 -19.66
N PHE A 192 4.85 -10.66 -18.79
CA PHE A 192 4.93 -10.39 -17.35
C PHE A 192 5.36 -11.60 -16.52
N CYS A 193 5.25 -12.81 -17.03
CA CYS A 193 5.82 -14.00 -16.41
C CYS A 193 6.18 -15.07 -17.44
N SER A 194 7.03 -16.02 -17.08
CA SER A 194 7.36 -17.15 -17.95
C SER A 194 6.23 -18.18 -17.97
N ALA A 195 6.14 -18.97 -19.04
CA ALA A 195 5.18 -20.08 -19.12
C ALA A 195 5.33 -21.09 -17.95
N SER A 196 6.55 -21.25 -17.43
CA SER A 196 6.82 -22.08 -16.25
C SER A 196 6.21 -21.55 -14.94
N ALA A 197 5.79 -20.28 -14.90
CA ALA A 197 5.12 -19.69 -13.75
C ALA A 197 3.63 -20.05 -13.67
N ARG A 198 3.04 -20.66 -14.71
CA ARG A 198 1.62 -20.98 -14.77
C ARG A 198 1.12 -21.78 -13.57
N GLU A 199 1.74 -22.93 -13.31
CA GLU A 199 1.35 -23.82 -12.23
C GLU A 199 1.60 -23.22 -10.84
N PRO A 200 2.77 -22.58 -10.58
CA PRO A 200 2.97 -21.79 -9.37
C PRO A 200 1.88 -20.75 -9.10
N ILE A 201 1.49 -19.99 -10.13
CA ILE A 201 0.45 -18.95 -10.00
C ILE A 201 -0.89 -19.58 -9.67
N ARG A 202 -1.28 -20.65 -10.37
CA ARG A 202 -2.52 -21.38 -10.11
C ARG A 202 -2.59 -21.88 -8.67
N LYS A 203 -1.54 -22.56 -8.19
CA LYS A 203 -1.46 -23.08 -6.81
C LYS A 203 -1.54 -21.97 -5.77
N ALA A 204 -0.88 -20.84 -6.00
CA ALA A 204 -0.95 -19.72 -5.08
C ALA A 204 -2.34 -19.08 -5.08
N TYR A 205 -2.95 -18.91 -6.25
CA TYR A 205 -4.31 -18.38 -6.40
C TYR A 205 -5.34 -19.22 -5.63
N GLU A 206 -5.16 -20.54 -5.56
CA GLU A 206 -6.02 -21.43 -4.77
C GLU A 206 -5.93 -21.21 -3.26
N LYS A 207 -4.83 -20.64 -2.76
CA LYS A 207 -4.57 -20.45 -1.34
C LYS A 207 -4.77 -19.03 -0.85
N ILE A 208 -4.93 -18.05 -1.74
CA ILE A 208 -5.19 -16.68 -1.33
C ILE A 208 -6.61 -16.57 -0.78
N GLU A 209 -6.73 -16.02 0.42
CA GLU A 209 -8.02 -15.67 1.01
C GLU A 209 -8.48 -14.32 0.45
N CYS A 210 -9.53 -14.35 -0.38
CA CYS A 210 -10.17 -13.14 -0.86
C CYS A 210 -11.06 -12.54 0.23
N LEU A 211 -10.85 -11.27 0.53
CA LEU A 211 -11.71 -10.47 1.38
C LEU A 211 -12.31 -9.35 0.52
N PRO A 212 -13.57 -9.48 0.09
CA PRO A 212 -14.26 -8.40 -0.62
C PRO A 212 -14.26 -7.12 0.22
N VAL A 213 -14.13 -5.98 -0.46
CA VAL A 213 -14.06 -4.65 0.18
C VAL A 213 -15.26 -4.39 1.08
N GLU A 214 -16.43 -4.85 0.65
CA GLU A 214 -17.69 -4.73 1.33
C GLU A 214 -17.81 -5.63 2.58
N ASN A 215 -16.96 -6.64 2.71
CA ASN A 215 -16.92 -7.53 3.87
C ASN A 215 -15.81 -7.16 4.86
N MET A 216 -15.08 -6.08 4.59
CA MET A 216 -14.06 -5.59 5.51
C MET A 216 -14.68 -5.19 6.86
N PRO A 217 -13.93 -5.34 7.97
CA PRO A 217 -14.31 -4.85 9.28
C PRO A 217 -14.65 -3.35 9.27
N ALA A 218 -15.65 -2.93 10.05
CA ALA A 218 -16.09 -1.52 10.09
C ALA A 218 -14.95 -0.54 10.44
N CYS A 219 -13.96 -0.94 11.23
CA CYS A 219 -12.79 -0.13 11.56
C CYS A 219 -11.86 0.17 10.36
N PHE A 220 -12.10 -0.44 9.19
CA PHE A 220 -11.27 -0.27 7.99
C PHE A 220 -11.72 0.91 7.12
N GLY A 221 -12.64 1.76 7.58
CA GLY A 221 -13.09 2.93 6.82
C GLY A 221 -11.95 3.89 6.44
N GLU A 222 -10.83 3.89 7.18
CA GLU A 222 -9.63 4.66 6.81
C GLU A 222 -9.00 4.19 5.49
N LEU A 223 -9.09 2.89 5.17
CA LEU A 223 -8.56 2.30 3.92
C LEU A 223 -9.42 2.68 2.70
N LEU A 224 -10.69 3.02 2.93
CA LEU A 224 -11.70 3.22 1.89
C LEU A 224 -11.98 4.71 1.58
N LYS A 225 -11.36 5.63 2.31
CA LYS A 225 -11.62 7.09 2.22
C LYS A 225 -11.40 7.68 0.83
N THR A 226 -10.55 7.06 0.01
CA THR A 226 -10.22 7.49 -1.35
C THR A 226 -11.05 6.79 -2.43
N MET A 227 -11.99 5.91 -2.06
CA MET A 227 -12.83 5.17 -3.02
C MET A 227 -13.53 6.11 -4.00
N GLN A 228 -13.29 5.91 -5.29
CA GLN A 228 -13.87 6.68 -6.40
C GLN A 228 -15.11 6.01 -7.02
N HIS A 229 -15.30 4.70 -6.83
CA HIS A 229 -16.43 3.97 -7.41
C HIS A 229 -17.73 4.22 -6.63
N LEU A 230 -18.31 5.41 -6.79
CA LEU A 230 -19.44 5.89 -5.97
C LEU A 230 -20.72 5.05 -6.09
N ARG A 231 -20.94 4.34 -7.20
CA ARG A 231 -22.10 3.44 -7.31
C ARG A 231 -21.97 2.28 -6.32
N PHE A 232 -20.82 1.60 -6.35
CA PHE A 232 -20.51 0.51 -5.43
C PHE A 232 -20.50 0.99 -3.98
N PHE A 233 -19.95 2.18 -3.71
CA PHE A 233 -20.04 2.77 -2.37
C PHE A 233 -21.49 2.86 -1.87
N ARG A 234 -22.41 3.35 -2.71
CA ARG A 234 -23.82 3.51 -2.32
C ARG A 234 -24.55 2.19 -2.12
N THR A 235 -24.25 1.17 -2.91
CA THR A 235 -24.97 -0.11 -2.86
C THR A 235 -24.40 -1.07 -1.82
N GLU A 236 -23.07 -1.13 -1.70
CA GLU A 236 -22.41 -2.17 -0.90
C GLU A 236 -21.76 -1.67 0.40
N ILE A 237 -21.46 -0.37 0.53
CA ILE A 237 -20.59 0.15 1.60
C ILE A 237 -21.30 1.11 2.56
N LYS A 238 -22.09 2.05 2.02
CA LYS A 238 -22.59 3.23 2.74
C LYS A 238 -23.25 2.90 4.08
N ASP A 239 -24.10 1.87 4.09
CA ASP A 239 -24.93 1.53 5.24
C ASP A 239 -24.28 0.48 6.18
N LYS A 240 -23.02 0.10 5.92
CA LYS A 240 -22.26 -0.87 6.74
C LYS A 240 -21.55 -0.27 7.95
N GLY A 241 -21.69 1.05 8.17
CA GLY A 241 -21.16 1.70 9.38
C GLY A 241 -19.63 1.81 9.45
N PHE A 242 -18.94 1.85 8.30
CA PHE A 242 -17.48 2.01 8.27
C PHE A 242 -17.01 3.29 8.99
N LEU A 243 -16.04 3.15 9.88
CA LEU A 243 -15.46 4.20 10.70
C LEU A 243 -14.05 4.54 10.23
N ARG A 244 -13.71 5.83 10.23
CA ARG A 244 -12.34 6.31 10.02
C ARG A 244 -11.55 6.27 11.33
N SER A 245 -10.24 6.48 11.25
CA SER A 245 -9.35 6.45 12.43
C SER A 245 -9.69 7.48 13.52
N ASN A 246 -10.58 8.44 13.25
CA ASN A 246 -11.07 9.43 14.20
C ASN A 246 -12.50 9.14 14.71
N GLY A 247 -13.00 7.93 14.52
CA GLY A 247 -14.34 7.50 14.95
C GLY A 247 -15.50 8.07 14.13
N LYS A 248 -15.25 8.92 13.13
CA LYS A 248 -16.31 9.48 12.26
C LYS A 248 -16.66 8.50 11.14
N LEU A 249 -17.93 8.47 10.75
CA LEU A 249 -18.42 7.68 9.62
C LEU A 249 -17.72 8.03 8.30
N LEU A 250 -17.44 6.99 7.51
CA LEU A 250 -16.89 7.10 6.18
C LEU A 250 -17.81 7.87 5.22
N ASP A 251 -19.14 7.70 5.32
CA ASP A 251 -20.10 8.36 4.42
C ASP A 251 -19.89 9.88 4.38
N SER A 252 -19.74 10.49 5.55
CA SER A 252 -19.63 11.93 5.69
C SER A 252 -18.39 12.46 4.98
N TYR A 253 -17.32 11.65 4.96
CA TYR A 253 -16.09 11.96 4.27
C TYR A 253 -16.23 11.83 2.77
N ILE A 254 -16.80 10.72 2.27
CA ILE A 254 -17.04 10.52 0.83
C ILE A 254 -17.95 11.63 0.27
N ALA A 255 -19.03 11.98 0.99
CA ALA A 255 -19.92 13.06 0.61
C ALA A 255 -19.18 14.41 0.54
N LYS A 256 -18.39 14.75 1.58
CA LYS A 256 -17.61 16.00 1.63
C LYS A 256 -16.61 16.13 0.48
N HIS A 257 -16.07 15.02 -0.01
CA HIS A 257 -15.05 14.99 -1.05
C HIS A 257 -15.59 14.67 -2.46
N THR A 258 -16.88 14.39 -2.60
CA THR A 258 -17.49 14.16 -3.91
C THR A 258 -17.71 15.47 -4.67
N ARG A 259 -17.27 15.53 -5.93
CA ARG A 259 -17.45 16.67 -6.84
C ARG A 259 -17.94 16.19 -8.20
N ASP A 260 -18.54 17.09 -8.96
CA ASP A 260 -18.81 16.89 -10.38
C ASP A 260 -17.52 17.14 -11.17
N VAL A 261 -17.10 16.18 -11.99
CA VAL A 261 -15.85 16.21 -12.74
C VAL A 261 -16.15 15.91 -14.21
N ALA A 262 -15.76 16.83 -15.10
CA ALA A 262 -15.72 16.56 -16.53
C ALA A 262 -14.55 15.60 -16.82
N VAL A 263 -14.83 14.42 -17.34
CA VAL A 263 -13.79 13.44 -17.70
C VAL A 263 -13.22 13.76 -19.08
N GLU A 264 -14.09 14.21 -19.98
CA GLU A 264 -13.78 14.68 -21.32
C GLU A 264 -14.42 16.06 -21.55
N PRO A 265 -13.85 16.93 -22.41
CA PRO A 265 -14.35 18.28 -22.66
C PRO A 265 -15.84 18.35 -22.97
N ASP A 266 -16.36 17.36 -23.71
CA ASP A 266 -17.73 17.34 -24.21
C ASP A 266 -18.66 16.36 -23.45
N SER A 267 -18.17 15.74 -22.38
CA SER A 267 -18.96 14.79 -21.58
C SER A 267 -19.69 15.47 -20.42
N PRO A 268 -20.93 15.07 -20.10
CA PRO A 268 -21.59 15.53 -18.87
C PRO A 268 -20.73 15.22 -17.64
N PRO A 269 -20.57 16.17 -16.69
CA PRO A 269 -19.81 15.93 -15.47
C PRO A 269 -20.32 14.70 -14.73
N LYS A 270 -19.40 13.85 -14.27
CA LYS A 270 -19.69 12.68 -13.45
C LYS A 270 -19.28 12.94 -12.01
N LYS A 271 -20.09 12.48 -11.05
CA LYS A 271 -19.73 12.52 -9.64
C LYS A 271 -18.54 11.60 -9.38
N ARG A 272 -17.49 12.15 -8.77
CA ARG A 272 -16.30 11.41 -8.34
C ARG A 272 -15.86 11.89 -6.96
N ASN A 273 -15.39 10.98 -6.12
CA ASN A 273 -14.72 11.32 -4.87
C ASN A 273 -13.30 11.84 -5.18
N MET A 274 -13.04 13.11 -4.90
CA MET A 274 -11.77 13.79 -5.20
C MET A 274 -10.75 13.68 -4.04
N ALA A 275 -10.98 12.77 -3.09
CA ALA A 275 -10.14 12.63 -1.91
C ALA A 275 -8.70 12.22 -2.24
N VAL A 276 -8.48 11.39 -3.27
CA VAL A 276 -7.13 10.96 -3.66
C VAL A 276 -6.34 12.10 -4.29
N GLU A 277 -6.98 12.96 -5.08
CA GLU A 277 -6.37 14.13 -5.71
C GLU A 277 -5.99 15.18 -4.65
N HIS A 278 -6.88 15.44 -3.70
CA HIS A 278 -6.56 16.30 -2.55
C HIS A 278 -5.44 15.72 -1.68
N PHE A 279 -5.38 14.39 -1.55
CA PHE A 279 -4.32 13.72 -0.80
C PHE A 279 -2.97 13.83 -1.52
N HIS A 280 -2.93 13.58 -2.82
CA HIS A 280 -1.76 13.77 -3.68
C HIS A 280 -1.17 15.18 -3.50
N GLN A 281 -1.96 16.24 -3.68
CA GLN A 281 -1.46 17.62 -3.52
C GLN A 281 -0.82 17.85 -2.15
N LYS A 282 -1.44 17.33 -1.08
CA LYS A 282 -0.93 17.47 0.29
C LYS A 282 0.39 16.73 0.51
N ILE A 283 0.53 15.50 -0.02
CA ILE A 283 1.77 14.75 0.17
C ILE A 283 2.92 15.32 -0.66
N PHE A 284 2.65 15.91 -1.83
CA PHE A 284 3.66 16.62 -2.61
C PHE A 284 4.14 17.90 -1.92
N GLN A 285 3.22 18.72 -1.41
CA GLN A 285 3.58 19.89 -0.61
C GLN A 285 4.41 19.50 0.62
N GLN A 286 4.05 18.41 1.30
CA GLN A 286 4.81 17.87 2.42
C GLN A 286 6.22 17.42 2.00
N ALA A 287 6.35 16.70 0.88
CA ALA A 287 7.62 16.23 0.37
C ALA A 287 8.54 17.39 -0.05
N ILE A 288 7.99 18.43 -0.70
CA ILE A 288 8.71 19.66 -1.03
C ILE A 288 9.21 20.35 0.24
N HIS A 289 8.35 20.50 1.25
CA HIS A 289 8.75 21.08 2.53
C HIS A 289 9.88 20.26 3.18
N TYR A 290 9.75 18.93 3.20
CA TYR A 290 10.77 18.04 3.73
C TYR A 290 12.11 18.19 3.00
N LEU A 291 12.10 18.27 1.66
CA LEU A 291 13.32 18.49 0.86
C LEU A 291 13.98 19.85 1.15
N ASN A 292 13.19 20.90 1.38
CA ASN A 292 13.69 22.25 1.62
C ASN A 292 14.22 22.44 3.04
N CYS A 293 13.67 21.74 4.02
CA CYS A 293 14.06 21.87 5.43
C CYS A 293 15.17 20.91 5.86
N ASN A 294 15.44 19.86 5.09
CA ASN A 294 16.44 18.86 5.44
C ASN A 294 17.75 19.02 4.66
N SER A 295 18.86 18.65 5.31
CA SER A 295 20.18 18.66 4.68
C SER A 295 20.30 17.60 3.58
N HIS A 296 21.21 17.80 2.63
CA HIS A 296 21.53 16.78 1.62
C HIS A 296 21.96 15.44 2.24
N GLU A 297 22.64 15.46 3.39
CA GLU A 297 23.05 14.24 4.08
C GLU A 297 21.84 13.50 4.63
N THR A 298 20.86 14.19 5.22
CA THR A 298 19.61 13.57 5.68
C THR A 298 18.89 12.85 4.55
N LEU A 299 18.82 13.48 3.37
CA LEU A 299 18.16 12.90 2.19
C LEU A 299 18.93 11.71 1.63
N LYS A 300 20.27 11.77 1.64
CA LYS A 300 21.11 10.63 1.28
C LYS A 300 20.92 9.47 2.25
N THR A 301 20.84 9.76 3.55
CA THR A 301 20.57 8.77 4.60
C THR A 301 19.23 8.09 4.42
N ALA A 302 18.17 8.81 4.03
CA ALA A 302 16.87 8.20 3.71
C ALA A 302 16.98 7.13 2.60
N ILE A 303 17.63 7.46 1.50
CA ILE A 303 17.82 6.52 0.37
C ILE A 303 18.71 5.34 0.78
N LEU A 304 19.77 5.60 1.54
CA LEU A 304 20.64 4.53 2.06
C LEU A 304 19.90 3.61 3.04
N LYS A 305 19.04 4.17 3.90
CA LYS A 305 18.18 3.39 4.80
C LYS A 305 17.22 2.49 4.02
N ARG A 306 16.62 2.96 2.91
CA ARG A 306 15.81 2.12 2.00
C ARG A 306 16.61 0.91 1.51
N ASN A 307 17.81 1.16 0.96
CA ASN A 307 18.67 0.09 0.43
C ASN A 307 19.12 -0.88 1.53
N ALA A 308 19.45 -0.37 2.72
CA ALA A 308 19.82 -1.18 3.86
C ALA A 308 18.65 -2.07 4.34
N ALA A 309 17.42 -1.54 4.35
CA ALA A 309 16.23 -2.30 4.71
C ALA A 309 15.91 -3.47 3.75
N ILE A 310 16.32 -3.37 2.48
CA ILE A 310 16.24 -4.49 1.52
C ILE A 310 17.22 -5.61 1.90
N GLN A 311 18.42 -5.25 2.37
CA GLN A 311 19.43 -6.24 2.80
C GLN A 311 19.19 -6.77 4.21
N SER A 312 18.51 -5.98 5.05
CA SER A 312 18.23 -6.31 6.44
C SER A 312 16.84 -5.79 6.82
N PRO A 313 15.78 -6.58 6.60
CA PRO A 313 14.42 -6.20 6.96
C PRO A 313 14.25 -5.85 8.44
N ALA A 314 15.11 -6.38 9.33
CA ALA A 314 15.15 -6.03 10.74
C ALA A 314 15.22 -4.51 11.01
N ILE A 315 15.87 -3.74 10.13
CA ILE A 315 15.92 -2.27 10.22
C ILE A 315 14.51 -1.66 10.19
N LEU A 316 13.61 -2.23 9.37
CA LEU A 316 12.24 -1.76 9.21
C LEU A 316 11.30 -2.28 10.30
N PHE A 317 11.52 -3.50 10.78
CA PHE A 317 10.66 -4.13 11.78
C PHE A 317 10.98 -3.69 13.21
N ASN A 318 12.24 -3.35 13.51
CA ASN A 318 12.68 -3.02 14.87
C ASN A 318 12.57 -1.51 15.21
N SER A 319 12.33 -0.64 14.23
CA SER A 319 12.16 0.80 14.44
C SER A 319 11.00 1.17 15.38
N ILE A 320 10.07 0.24 15.63
CA ILE A 320 8.97 0.39 16.59
C ILE A 320 9.50 0.55 18.02
N THR A 321 10.49 -0.25 18.41
CA THR A 321 10.91 -0.37 19.81
C THR A 321 11.57 0.89 20.37
N GLU A 322 12.26 1.66 19.52
CA GLU A 322 12.96 2.88 19.95
C GLU A 322 12.02 4.11 20.01
N GLU A 323 11.02 4.20 19.11
CA GLU A 323 10.13 5.38 19.04
C GLU A 323 8.97 5.32 20.04
N THR A 324 8.46 4.14 20.41
CA THR A 324 7.43 3.99 21.46
C THR A 324 7.99 4.18 22.87
N ALA A 325 9.28 3.91 23.08
CA ALA A 325 9.94 4.15 24.37
C ALA A 325 10.10 5.66 24.67
N ALA A 326 10.23 6.49 23.63
CA ALA A 326 10.39 7.94 23.78
C ALA A 326 9.05 8.71 23.92
N SER A 327 7.92 8.11 23.52
CA SER A 327 6.60 8.78 23.46
C SER A 327 5.69 8.48 24.65
N SER A 328 6.06 7.56 25.55
CA SER A 328 5.33 7.30 26.81
C SER A 328 5.44 8.42 27.86
N VAL A 329 6.13 9.52 27.54
CA VAL A 329 6.38 10.64 28.49
C VAL A 329 5.42 11.82 28.30
N CYS A 330 4.76 12.02 27.16
CA CYS A 330 3.96 13.24 26.95
C CYS A 330 2.79 13.06 25.97
N ILE A 331 1.62 12.62 26.42
CA ILE A 331 0.33 12.98 25.77
C ILE A 331 -0.69 13.27 26.86
N ASP A 332 -0.67 14.50 27.38
CA ASP A 332 -1.85 15.11 27.96
C ASP A 332 -2.73 15.64 26.83
N ASN A 333 -3.98 15.18 26.84
CA ASN A 333 -5.04 15.51 25.89
C ASN A 333 -5.37 17.00 25.90
N GLN A 334 -4.90 17.77 24.91
CA GLN A 334 -5.61 18.97 24.45
C GLN A 334 -5.39 19.13 22.95
N PHE A 335 -6.44 18.91 22.16
CA PHE A 335 -6.89 19.76 21.04
C PHE A 335 -8.12 19.10 20.39
N ILE A 336 -9.28 19.71 20.67
CA ILE A 336 -10.59 19.46 20.05
C ILE A 336 -10.63 20.05 18.63
#